data_AF-A0AA88S9Y1-F1
#
_entry.id   AF-A0AA88S9Y1-F1
#
_cell.length_a   1.000
_cell.length_b   1.000
_cell.length_c   1.000
_cell.angle_alpha   90.00
_cell.angle_beta   90.00
_cell.angle_gamma   90.00
#
_symmetry.space_group_name_H-M   'P 1'
#
loop_
_entity.id
_entity.type
_entity.pdbx_description
1 polymer ?
#
loop_
_entity_poly.entity_id
_entity_poly.type
_entity_poly.pdbx_seq_one_letter_code
_entity_poly.pdbx_strand_id
1 'polypeptide(L)'
;MKLDSTPGDMSRWREVDFALNCTYIVPDQVSDPSFSLPKAMTSIPRNLTFEYGTDNEVTGVFSKEYIPQGTRFGPLQGDIYTKDNVPKQANRKYFWRT
;
A
#
# COMPACT_ATOMS: atom_id res chain seq x y z
N MET A 1 7.69 -25.30 21.93
CA MET A 1 6.40 -24.96 21.28
C MET A 1 6.70 -24.74 19.80
N LYS A 2 6.31 -25.67 18.93
CA LYS A 2 6.39 -25.47 17.49
C LYS A 2 5.16 -24.66 17.09
N LEU A 3 5.37 -23.46 16.54
CA LEU A 3 4.30 -22.67 15.96
C LEU A 3 3.97 -23.35 14.63
N ASP A 4 3.08 -24.34 14.67
CA ASP A 4 2.48 -24.91 13.46
C ASP A 4 1.49 -23.89 12.89
N SER A 5 2.00 -22.79 12.36
CA SER A 5 1.24 -21.87 11.54
C SER A 5 1.51 -22.23 10.09
N THR A 6 0.93 -23.35 9.63
CA THR A 6 0.56 -23.43 8.21
C THR A 6 -0.33 -22.21 7.97
N PRO A 7 0.09 -21.25 7.13
CA PRO A 7 -0.73 -20.09 6.87
C PRO A 7 -2.04 -20.61 6.30
N GLY A 8 -3.14 -20.43 7.03
CA GLY A 8 -4.45 -20.84 6.56
C GLY A 8 -4.69 -20.26 5.17
N ASP A 9 -5.38 -20.99 4.31
CA ASP A 9 -5.75 -20.50 2.99
C ASP A 9 -6.50 -19.16 3.12
N MET A 10 -5.80 -18.07 2.80
CA MET A 10 -6.32 -16.70 2.90
C MET A 10 -7.24 -16.33 1.74
N SER A 11 -7.40 -17.20 0.72
CA SER A 11 -8.23 -16.91 -0.46
C SER A 11 -9.71 -16.70 -0.14
N ARG A 12 -10.17 -17.19 1.03
CA ARG A 12 -11.57 -17.09 1.48
C ARG A 12 -11.81 -16.07 2.58
N TRP A 13 -10.77 -15.35 3.00
CA TRP A 13 -10.88 -14.36 4.06
C TRP A 13 -11.71 -13.16 3.59
N ARG A 14 -12.59 -12.67 4.47
CA ARG A 14 -13.28 -11.39 4.29
C ARG A 14 -12.39 -10.26 4.83
N GLU A 15 -12.73 -9.02 4.52
CA GLU A 15 -11.98 -7.83 4.98
C GLU A 15 -11.79 -7.81 6.51
N VAL A 16 -12.84 -8.18 7.26
CA VAL A 16 -12.76 -8.29 8.73
C VAL A 16 -11.77 -9.36 9.18
N ASP A 17 -11.67 -10.47 8.43
CA ASP A 17 -10.76 -11.56 8.76
C ASP A 17 -9.29 -11.11 8.50
N PHE A 18 -9.03 -10.34 7.43
CA PHE A 18 -7.72 -9.70 7.22
C PHE A 18 -7.37 -8.67 8.30
N ALA A 19 -8.34 -7.87 8.75
CA ALA A 19 -8.12 -6.84 9.76
C ALA A 19 -7.81 -7.43 11.14
N LEU A 20 -8.44 -8.55 11.50
CA LEU A 20 -8.28 -9.23 12.80
C LEU A 20 -7.06 -10.15 12.84
N ASN A 21 -6.71 -10.78 11.71
CA ASN A 21 -5.68 -11.81 11.66
C ASN A 21 -4.35 -11.34 11.04
N CYS A 22 -4.14 -10.04 10.80
CA CYS A 22 -2.85 -9.54 10.37
C CYS A 22 -1.81 -9.68 11.48
N THR A 23 -0.65 -10.25 11.18
CA THR A 23 0.43 -10.47 12.15
C THR A 23 1.35 -9.25 12.25
N TYR A 24 1.57 -8.55 11.13
CA TYR A 24 2.48 -7.42 11.04
C TYR A 24 1.76 -6.22 10.44
N ILE A 25 2.04 -5.03 10.96
CA ILE A 25 1.56 -3.76 10.42
C ILE A 25 2.77 -2.91 10.08
N VAL A 26 2.88 -2.52 8.82
CA VAL A 26 3.95 -1.65 8.34
C VAL A 26 3.36 -0.28 8.06
N PRO A 27 3.63 0.72 8.91
CA PRO A 27 3.19 2.09 8.65
C PRO A 27 4.03 2.73 7.55
N ASP A 28 3.43 3.71 6.87
CA ASP A 28 4.14 4.57 5.92
C ASP A 28 5.31 5.30 6.60
N GLN A 29 6.35 5.58 5.80
CA GLN A 29 7.42 6.43 6.27
C GLN A 29 6.90 7.87 6.43
N VAL A 30 7.33 8.54 7.50
CA VAL A 30 6.98 9.95 7.73
C VAL A 30 7.57 10.79 6.60
N SER A 31 6.70 11.44 5.83
CA SER A 31 7.09 12.40 4.82
C SER A 31 7.17 13.80 5.42
N ASP A 32 8.33 14.43 5.34
CA ASP A 32 8.51 15.83 5.69
C ASP A 32 7.96 16.73 4.56
N PRO A 33 7.03 17.66 4.84
CA PRO A 33 6.53 18.61 3.84
C PRO A 33 7.61 19.54 3.26
N SER A 34 8.77 19.65 3.90
CA SER A 34 9.90 20.42 3.39
C SER A 34 10.66 19.73 2.25
N PHE A 35 10.41 18.44 2.02
CA PHE A 35 10.99 17.76 0.85
C PHE A 35 10.39 18.28 -0.44
N SER A 36 11.23 18.48 -1.45
CA SER A 36 10.81 18.86 -2.81
C SER A 36 10.14 17.72 -3.59
N LEU A 37 10.04 16.53 -2.99
CA LEU A 37 9.47 15.34 -3.62
C LEU A 37 8.00 15.14 -3.22
N PRO A 38 7.17 14.56 -4.11
CA PRO A 38 5.79 14.22 -3.78
C PRO A 38 5.69 13.25 -2.61
N LYS A 39 4.66 13.43 -1.76
CA LYS A 39 4.39 12.53 -0.62
C LYS A 39 4.34 11.05 -1.03
N ALA A 40 3.80 10.75 -2.21
CA ALA A 40 3.71 9.38 -2.73
C ALA A 40 5.09 8.72 -2.94
N MET A 41 6.17 9.49 -3.11
CA MET A 41 7.53 8.96 -3.23
C MET A 41 8.24 8.86 -1.86
N THR A 42 7.92 9.75 -0.93
CA THR A 42 8.59 9.84 0.37
C THR A 42 7.93 8.99 1.46
N SER A 43 6.67 8.59 1.26
CA SER A 43 5.93 7.76 2.23
C SER A 43 6.21 6.26 2.12
N ILE A 44 7.01 5.83 1.14
CA ILE A 44 7.31 4.41 0.92
C ILE A 44 7.99 3.79 2.15
N PRO A 45 7.46 2.69 2.70
CA PRO A 45 8.09 1.96 3.80
C PRO A 45 9.50 1.47 3.48
N ARG A 46 10.38 1.40 4.49
CA ARG A 46 11.81 1.07 4.33
C ARG A 46 12.11 -0.32 3.75
N ASN A 47 11.15 -1.24 3.87
CA ASN A 47 11.19 -2.60 3.34
C ASN A 47 10.78 -2.69 1.85
N LEU A 48 10.40 -1.55 1.25
CA LEU A 48 10.01 -1.43 -0.15
C LEU A 48 10.93 -0.45 -0.90
N THR A 49 11.00 -0.61 -2.23
CA THR A 49 11.66 0.32 -3.15
C THR A 49 10.81 0.49 -4.40
N PHE A 50 11.01 1.60 -5.11
CA PHE A 50 10.44 1.78 -6.43
C PHE A 50 11.28 1.07 -7.50
N GLU A 51 10.59 0.55 -8.51
CA GLU A 51 11.17 0.22 -9.80
C GLU A 51 10.99 1.41 -10.74
N TYR A 52 12.02 1.68 -11.54
CA TYR A 52 12.06 2.80 -12.48
C TYR A 52 12.17 2.29 -13.91
N GLY A 53 11.38 2.89 -14.80
CA GLY A 53 11.42 2.67 -16.24
C GLY A 53 12.57 3.40 -16.93
N THR A 54 12.53 3.42 -18.26
CA THR A 54 13.58 4.02 -19.09
C THR A 54 13.68 5.54 -18.97
N ASP A 55 12.57 6.22 -18.66
CA ASP A 55 12.52 7.68 -18.51
C ASP A 55 12.55 8.10 -17.03
N ASN A 56 13.02 7.21 -16.15
CA ASN A 56 13.09 7.39 -14.71
C ASN A 56 11.71 7.61 -14.06
N GLU A 57 10.65 7.15 -14.71
CA GLU A 57 9.30 7.08 -14.16
C GLU A 57 9.14 5.86 -13.24
N VAL A 58 8.41 6.03 -12.13
CA VAL A 58 8.09 4.90 -11.25
C VAL A 58 7.09 3.99 -11.95
N THR A 59 7.48 2.73 -12.20
CA THR A 59 6.65 1.71 -12.88
C THR A 59 6.04 0.72 -11.90
N GLY A 60 6.64 0.54 -10.73
CA GLY A 60 6.23 -0.47 -9.75
C GLY A 60 6.88 -0.31 -8.37
N VAL A 61 6.54 -1.24 -7.48
CA VAL A 61 7.08 -1.32 -6.11
C VAL A 61 7.58 -2.74 -5.86
N PHE A 62 8.79 -2.86 -5.31
CA PHE A 62 9.46 -4.13 -5.04
C PHE A 62 9.86 -4.24 -3.57
N SER A 63 9.90 -5.47 -3.08
CA SER A 63 10.41 -5.77 -1.74
C SER A 63 11.94 -5.68 -1.71
N LYS A 64 12.49 -4.94 -0.75
CA LYS A 64 13.95 -4.91 -0.48
C LYS A 64 14.40 -6.06 0.41
N GLU A 65 13.47 -6.66 1.13
CA GLU A 65 13.69 -7.75 2.06
C GLU A 65 12.48 -8.68 2.08
N TYR A 66 12.60 -9.82 2.75
CA TYR A 66 11.48 -10.75 2.90
C TYR A 66 10.31 -10.08 3.64
N ILE A 67 9.13 -10.09 3.03
CA ILE A 67 7.89 -9.62 3.63
C ILE A 67 7.13 -10.83 4.16
N PRO A 68 6.97 -10.99 5.48
CA PRO A 68 6.22 -12.10 6.04
C PRO A 68 4.75 -12.09 5.59
N GLN A 69 4.17 -13.27 5.40
CA GLN A 69 2.74 -13.41 5.18
C GLN A 69 1.94 -12.80 6.35
N GLY A 70 0.80 -12.18 6.04
CA GLY A 70 -0.01 -11.48 7.04
C GLY A 70 0.50 -10.06 7.36
N THR A 71 1.39 -9.50 6.54
CA THR A 71 1.81 -8.09 6.63
C THR A 71 0.76 -7.17 6.01
N ARG A 72 0.31 -6.19 6.78
CA ARG A 72 -0.63 -5.14 6.35
C ARG A 72 0.11 -3.82 6.07
N PHE A 73 -0.13 -3.27 4.89
CA PHE A 73 0.31 -1.92 4.47
C PHE A 73 -0.88 -0.95 4.39
N GLY A 74 -0.60 0.35 4.42
CA GLY A 74 -1.61 1.41 4.29
C GLY A 74 -2.03 2.02 5.64
N PRO A 75 -3.18 2.73 5.68
CA PRO A 75 -4.25 2.74 4.67
C PRO A 75 -3.89 3.52 3.41
N LEU A 76 -4.59 3.23 2.30
CA LEU A 76 -4.48 3.99 1.07
C LEU A 76 -4.76 5.48 1.32
N GLN A 77 -3.90 6.35 0.79
CA GLN A 77 -4.04 7.80 0.86
C GLN A 77 -4.31 8.37 -0.54
N GLY A 78 -5.17 9.36 -0.63
CA GLY A 78 -5.50 10.05 -1.87
C GLY A 78 -6.66 11.03 -1.69
N ASP A 79 -7.03 11.71 -2.77
CA ASP A 79 -8.20 12.59 -2.76
C ASP A 79 -9.50 11.78 -2.67
N ILE A 80 -10.43 12.23 -1.84
CA ILE A 80 -11.73 11.58 -1.64
C ILE A 80 -12.79 12.34 -2.44
N TYR A 81 -13.44 11.63 -3.35
CA TYR A 81 -14.54 12.17 -4.16
C TYR A 81 -15.85 11.46 -3.84
N THR A 82 -16.92 12.23 -3.60
CA THR A 82 -18.28 11.70 -3.63
C THR A 82 -18.75 11.54 -5.08
N LYS A 83 -19.84 10.78 -5.30
CA LYS A 83 -20.37 10.49 -6.66
C LYS A 83 -20.56 11.74 -7.51
N ASP A 84 -21.06 12.82 -6.90
CA ASP A 84 -21.39 14.07 -7.61
C ASP A 84 -20.19 15.02 -7.74
N ASN A 85 -19.11 14.77 -6.99
CA ASN A 85 -17.93 15.64 -6.91
C ASN A 85 -16.71 15.10 -7.69
N VAL A 86 -16.88 14.04 -8.50
CA VAL A 86 -15.79 13.56 -9.37
C VAL A 86 -15.58 14.56 -10.51
N PRO A 87 -14.37 15.14 -10.68
CA PRO A 87 -14.10 16.03 -11.81
C PRO A 87 -14.35 15.31 -13.14
N LYS A 88 -14.98 15.99 -14.11
CA LYS A 88 -15.35 15.40 -15.41
C LYS A 88 -14.14 14.86 -16.19
N GLN A 89 -13.00 15.52 -16.04
CA GLN A 89 -11.72 15.16 -16.65
C GLN A 89 -10.82 14.31 -15.74
N ALA A 90 -11.32 13.79 -14.62
CA ALA A 90 -10.51 12.98 -13.72
C ALA A 90 -10.05 11.68 -14.39
N ASN A 91 -8.76 11.38 -14.31
CA ASN A 91 -8.25 10.07 -14.69
C ASN A 91 -8.65 9.03 -13.63
N ARG A 92 -9.56 8.13 -13.99
CA ARG A 92 -10.11 7.13 -13.08
C ARG A 92 -9.22 5.90 -12.89
N LYS A 93 -8.04 5.84 -13.54
CA LYS A 93 -7.08 4.74 -13.43
C LYS A 93 -6.68 4.42 -11.99
N TYR A 94 -6.61 5.43 -11.13
CA TYR A 94 -6.16 5.31 -9.74
C TYR A 94 -7.29 5.45 -8.71
N PHE A 95 -8.55 5.32 -9.14
CA PHE A 95 -9.70 5.42 -8.24
C PHE A 95 -9.95 4.09 -7.52
N TRP A 96 -10.13 4.18 -6.21
CA TRP A 96 -10.54 3.06 -5.36
C TRP A 96 -11.93 3.34 -4.80
N ARG A 97 -12.79 2.31 -4.82
CA ARG A 97 -14.14 2.38 -4.21
C ARG A 97 -14.07 1.62 -2.90
N THR A 98 -14.47 2.29 -1.82
CA THR A 98 -14.69 1.70 -0.50
C THR A 98 -16.15 1.34 -0.33
#